data_AF-A0A5J4UUD3-F1
#
_entry.id   AF-A0A5J4UUD3-F1
#
_cell.length_a   1.000
_cell.length_b   1.000
_cell.length_c   1.000
_cell.angle_alpha   90.00
_cell.angle_beta   90.00
_cell.angle_gamma   90.00
#
_symmetry.space_group_name_H-M   'P 1'
#
loop_
_entity.id
_entity.type
_entity.pdbx_description
1 polymer ?
#
loop_
_entity_poly.entity_id
_entity_poly.type
_entity_poly.pdbx_seq_one_letter_code
_entity_poly.pdbx_strand_id
1 'polypeptide(L)'
;TTSSLHTQLKQDSTLSEQPLPVTQIQRCICSAFFANAAILANQPSQSSGEENEPIQAEYRTVRGDVPVFIHPQSCVFKYPPKAFVFGEVVSTTRRFCRDICAIEMNWLYELAPHFYEKRTAQDGIRDNQLMQQLRAANKSVLSDEQSFEQLFNI
;
A
#
# COMPACT_ATOMS: atom_id res chain seq x y z
N THR A 1 -16.23 32.08 49.90
CA THR A 1 -15.12 32.41 48.98
C THR A 1 -13.91 31.63 49.46
N THR A 2 -13.59 30.45 48.94
CA THR A 2 -13.03 30.24 47.60
C THR A 2 -13.34 28.84 47.09
N SER A 3 -13.64 28.78 45.80
CA SER A 3 -13.69 27.58 44.95
C SER A 3 -12.41 26.76 45.06
N SER A 4 -12.53 25.43 45.12
CA SER A 4 -11.50 24.55 44.57
C SER A 4 -12.19 23.37 43.91
N LEU A 5 -12.24 23.45 42.58
CA LEU A 5 -12.79 22.47 41.67
C LEU A 5 -12.10 21.12 41.90
N HIS A 6 -12.76 20.23 42.63
CA HIS A 6 -12.45 18.81 42.62
C HIS A 6 -12.96 18.26 41.29
N THR A 7 -12.17 18.43 40.23
CA THR A 7 -12.39 17.78 38.94
C THR A 7 -12.42 16.28 39.20
N GLN A 8 -13.63 15.71 39.20
CA GLN A 8 -13.82 14.27 39.20
C GLN A 8 -13.19 13.72 37.93
N LEU A 9 -11.91 13.32 38.00
CA LEU A 9 -11.40 12.28 37.14
C LEU A 9 -12.19 11.02 37.50
N LYS A 10 -13.24 10.77 36.73
CA LYS A 10 -13.90 9.47 36.67
C LYS A 10 -12.80 8.50 36.24
N GLN A 11 -12.21 7.82 37.23
CA GLN A 11 -11.42 6.63 36.97
C GLN A 11 -12.38 5.64 36.33
N ASP A 12 -12.35 5.56 35.00
CA ASP A 12 -12.99 4.49 34.25
C ASP A 12 -12.20 3.22 34.57
N SER A 13 -12.51 2.65 35.73
CA SER A 13 -11.90 1.47 36.35
C SER A 13 -12.36 0.16 35.70
N THR A 14 -12.64 0.19 34.39
CA THR A 14 -12.89 -0.98 33.56
C THR A 14 -11.83 -1.07 32.47
N LEU A 15 -10.56 -0.94 32.84
CA LEU A 15 -9.48 -1.50 32.03
C LEU A 15 -9.60 -3.02 32.20
N SER A 16 -10.38 -3.64 31.32
CA SER A 16 -10.42 -5.09 31.24
C SER A 16 -9.00 -5.60 31.03
N GLU A 17 -8.54 -6.52 31.87
CA GLU A 17 -7.26 -7.24 31.71
C GLU A 17 -7.24 -8.14 30.46
N GLN A 18 -8.09 -7.86 29.48
CA GLN A 18 -8.10 -8.58 28.23
C GLN A 18 -6.98 -7.98 27.37
N PRO A 19 -6.07 -8.82 26.84
CA PRO A 19 -5.05 -8.32 25.93
C PRO A 19 -5.75 -7.54 24.82
N LEU A 20 -5.28 -6.31 24.56
CA LEU A 20 -5.89 -5.47 23.54
C LEU A 20 -5.98 -6.27 22.23
N PRO A 21 -7.09 -6.16 21.49
CA PRO A 21 -7.21 -6.80 20.19
C PRO A 21 -5.98 -6.45 19.34
N VAL A 22 -5.36 -7.44 18.70
CA VAL A 22 -4.15 -7.25 17.88
C VAL A 22 -4.32 -6.11 16.87
N THR A 23 -5.55 -5.93 16.37
CA THR A 23 -5.96 -4.84 15.49
C THR A 23 -5.77 -3.44 16.08
N GLN A 24 -5.98 -3.25 17.38
CA GLN A 24 -5.79 -1.95 18.04
C GLN A 24 -4.30 -1.60 18.13
N ILE A 25 -3.46 -2.59 18.42
CA ILE A 25 -2.00 -2.43 18.43
C ILE A 25 -1.51 -2.13 17.00
N GLN A 26 -1.97 -2.87 16.01
CA GLN A 26 -1.62 -2.63 14.60
C GLN A 26 -2.06 -1.24 14.12
N ARG A 27 -3.26 -0.78 14.49
CA ARG A 27 -3.73 0.57 14.16
C ARG A 27 -2.90 1.66 14.83
N CYS A 28 -2.45 1.43 16.07
CA CYS A 28 -1.52 2.34 16.77
C CYS A 28 -0.15 2.41 16.05
N ILE A 29 0.40 1.27 15.62
CA ILE A 29 1.63 1.24 14.84
C ILE A 29 1.42 1.92 13.49
N CYS A 30 0.31 1.65 12.82
CA CYS A 30 -0.06 2.26 11.55
C CYS A 30 -0.18 3.79 11.67
N SER A 31 -0.77 4.33 12.74
CA SER A 31 -0.88 5.78 12.95
C SER A 31 0.46 6.45 13.24
N ALA A 32 1.45 5.72 13.74
CA ALA A 32 2.81 6.25 13.92
C ALA A 32 3.64 6.16 12.62
N PHE A 33 3.49 5.07 11.87
CA PHE A 33 4.33 4.75 10.70
C PHE A 33 3.61 4.93 9.36
N PHE A 34 2.50 5.67 9.29
CA PHE A 34 1.70 5.83 8.07
C PHE A 34 2.53 6.31 6.87
N ALA A 35 3.56 7.13 7.07
CA ALA A 35 4.41 7.59 5.96
C ALA A 35 5.28 6.46 5.35
N ASN A 36 5.55 5.41 6.14
CA ASN A 36 6.40 4.27 5.82
C ASN A 36 5.54 3.05 5.49
N ALA A 37 4.69 3.18 4.47
CA ALA A 37 3.83 2.11 3.99
C ALA A 37 4.36 1.53 2.68
N ALA A 38 4.15 0.22 2.46
CA ALA A 38 4.46 -0.47 1.21
C ALA A 38 3.32 -1.40 0.79
N ILE A 39 3.13 -1.55 -0.53
CA ILE A 39 2.08 -2.35 -1.17
C ILE A 39 2.73 -3.37 -2.09
N LEU A 40 2.18 -4.58 -2.14
CA LEU A 40 2.60 -5.60 -3.09
C LEU A 40 2.43 -5.09 -4.53
N ALA A 41 3.54 -4.99 -5.28
CA ALA A 41 3.57 -4.37 -6.60
C ALA A 41 3.13 -5.33 -7.72
N ASN A 42 3.74 -6.51 -7.76
CA ASN A 42 3.42 -7.57 -8.71
C ASN A 42 3.40 -8.90 -7.97
N GLN A 43 2.58 -9.84 -8.46
CA GLN A 43 2.66 -11.22 -8.00
C GLN A 43 4.08 -11.74 -8.27
N PRO A 44 4.61 -12.60 -7.38
CA PRO A 44 5.99 -13.08 -7.43
C PRO A 44 6.42 -13.45 -8.85
N SER A 45 7.19 -12.56 -9.48
CA SER A 45 7.73 -12.77 -10.82
C SER A 45 9.21 -13.10 -10.68
N GLN A 46 9.64 -14.16 -11.36
CA GLN A 46 11.06 -14.55 -11.47
C GLN A 46 11.82 -13.54 -12.36
N SER A 47 11.73 -12.25 -12.04
CA SER A 47 12.18 -11.16 -12.93
C SER A 47 13.69 -10.92 -12.88
N SER A 48 14.37 -11.41 -11.85
CA SER A 48 15.83 -11.54 -11.84
C SER A 48 16.18 -12.91 -12.41
N GLY A 49 16.73 -12.97 -13.63
CA GLY A 49 17.16 -14.19 -14.34
C GLY A 49 18.31 -14.97 -13.68
N GLU A 50 18.39 -14.95 -12.35
CA GLU A 50 19.30 -15.73 -11.53
C GLU A 50 18.55 -16.99 -11.09
N GLU A 51 18.86 -18.08 -11.76
CA GLU A 51 18.27 -19.42 -11.68
C GLU A 51 18.29 -20.10 -10.29
N ASN A 52 18.78 -19.42 -9.24
CA ASN A 52 18.86 -19.94 -7.87
C ASN A 52 18.29 -19.00 -6.78
N GLU A 53 17.75 -17.83 -7.13
CA GLU A 53 17.18 -16.92 -6.12
C GLU A 53 15.73 -17.33 -5.77
N PRO A 54 15.38 -17.39 -4.47
CA PRO A 54 14.01 -17.67 -4.06
C PRO A 54 13.06 -16.61 -4.61
N ILE A 55 11.90 -17.05 -5.08
CA ILE A 55 10.85 -16.19 -5.61
C ILE A 55 10.40 -15.21 -4.49
N GLN A 56 10.79 -13.94 -4.61
CA GLN A 56 10.50 -12.90 -3.64
C GLN A 56 9.39 -11.96 -4.14
N ALA A 57 8.49 -11.59 -3.24
CA ALA A 57 7.49 -10.57 -3.49
C ALA A 57 8.14 -9.17 -3.51
N GLU A 58 7.98 -8.46 -4.63
CA GLU A 58 8.36 -7.05 -4.75
C GLU A 58 7.24 -6.17 -4.21
N TYR A 59 7.60 -5.26 -3.31
CA TYR A 59 6.71 -4.23 -2.79
C TYR A 59 7.14 -2.87 -3.31
N ARG A 60 6.17 -1.97 -3.45
CA ARG A 60 6.41 -0.56 -3.75
C ARG A 60 6.01 0.29 -2.57
N THR A 61 6.94 1.14 -2.15
CA THR A 61 6.66 2.13 -1.12
C THR A 61 5.59 3.09 -1.63
N VAL A 62 4.60 3.34 -0.78
CA VAL A 62 3.49 4.23 -1.11
C VAL A 62 4.02 5.65 -1.34
N ARG A 63 5.10 6.02 -0.65
CA ARG A 63 5.84 7.25 -0.89
C ARG A 63 7.00 7.00 -1.85
N GLY A 64 6.88 7.54 -3.06
CA GLY A 64 8.00 7.62 -4.01
C GLY A 64 8.15 6.41 -4.91
N ASP A 65 7.24 5.43 -4.86
CA ASP A 65 7.20 4.30 -5.78
C ASP A 65 8.54 3.53 -5.85
N VAL A 66 9.21 3.44 -4.70
CA VAL A 66 10.53 2.79 -4.59
C VAL A 66 10.32 1.29 -4.35
N PRO A 67 10.99 0.41 -5.13
CA PRO A 67 10.94 -1.03 -4.93
C PRO A 67 11.68 -1.43 -3.66
N VAL A 68 11.01 -2.25 -2.83
CA VAL A 68 11.50 -2.78 -1.56
C VAL A 68 11.06 -4.23 -1.37
N PHE A 69 11.78 -4.97 -0.54
CA PHE A 69 11.56 -6.39 -0.27
C PHE A 69 11.44 -6.64 1.23
N ILE A 70 10.79 -7.73 1.62
CA ILE A 70 10.76 -8.15 3.03
C ILE A 70 12.12 -8.76 3.38
N HIS A 71 12.74 -8.31 4.47
CA HIS A 71 14.01 -8.89 4.93
C HIS A 71 13.83 -10.37 5.29
N PRO A 72 14.75 -11.29 4.91
CA PRO A 72 14.59 -12.74 5.11
C PRO A 72 14.50 -13.17 6.58
N GLN A 73 15.05 -12.37 7.50
CA GLN A 73 14.94 -12.60 8.96
C GLN A 73 13.56 -12.21 9.53
N SER A 74 12.69 -11.57 8.75
CA SER A 74 11.37 -11.16 9.21
C SER A 74 10.45 -12.37 9.41
N CYS A 75 9.64 -12.35 10.46
CA CYS A 75 8.65 -13.39 10.75
C CYS A 75 7.56 -13.51 9.67
N VAL A 76 7.28 -12.42 8.93
CA VAL A 76 6.27 -12.38 7.86
C VAL A 76 6.81 -12.82 6.49
N PHE A 77 8.10 -13.18 6.39
CA PHE A 77 8.72 -13.54 5.10
C PHE A 77 8.02 -14.72 4.41
N LYS A 78 7.52 -15.70 5.18
CA LYS A 78 6.82 -16.88 4.66
C LYS A 78 5.36 -16.61 4.27
N TYR A 79 4.76 -15.58 4.85
CA TYR A 79 3.35 -15.23 4.66
C TYR A 79 3.26 -13.75 4.29
N PRO A 80 3.66 -13.39 3.06
CA PRO A 80 3.76 -12.00 2.63
C PRO A 80 2.37 -11.34 2.66
N PRO A 81 2.17 -10.28 3.46
CA PRO A 81 0.90 -9.55 3.48
C PRO A 81 0.75 -8.72 2.21
N LYS A 82 -0.49 -8.32 1.88
CA LYS A 82 -0.77 -7.44 0.73
C LYS A 82 -0.19 -6.04 0.92
N ALA A 83 -0.23 -5.55 2.16
CA ALA A 83 0.30 -4.25 2.55
C ALA A 83 0.87 -4.31 3.96
N PHE A 84 1.86 -3.46 4.23
CA PHE A 84 2.46 -3.34 5.53
C PHE A 84 3.03 -1.94 5.77
N VAL A 85 3.26 -1.61 7.04
CA VAL A 85 4.14 -0.51 7.46
C VAL A 85 5.48 -1.06 7.95
N PHE A 86 6.53 -0.27 7.80
CA PHE A 86 7.89 -0.65 8.16
C PHE A 86 8.60 0.41 9.00
N GLY A 87 9.48 -0.03 9.90
CA GLY A 87 10.30 0.86 10.73
C GLY A 87 11.45 1.48 9.96
N GLU A 88 12.18 0.67 9.22
CA GLU A 88 13.38 1.11 8.49
C GLU A 88 13.60 0.33 7.19
N VAL A 89 14.45 0.89 6.34
CA VAL A 89 14.90 0.27 5.10
C VAL A 89 16.42 0.12 5.14
N VAL A 90 16.89 -1.10 4.97
CA VAL A 90 18.30 -1.45 4.88
C VAL A 90 18.66 -1.61 3.42
N SER A 91 19.64 -0.85 2.96
CA SER A 91 20.16 -0.98 1.60
C SER A 91 21.41 -1.86 1.63
N THR A 92 21.33 -3.05 1.06
CA THR A 92 22.50 -3.89 0.77
C THR A 92 22.62 -4.05 -0.75
N THR A 93 22.37 -5.24 -1.28
CA THR A 93 22.23 -5.52 -2.72
C THR A 93 20.88 -5.05 -3.26
N ARG A 94 19.83 -5.17 -2.42
CA ARG A 94 18.47 -4.67 -2.67
C ARG A 94 18.01 -3.94 -1.41
N ARG A 95 16.91 -3.18 -1.51
CA ARG A 95 16.33 -2.47 -0.36
C ARG A 95 15.40 -3.41 0.40
N PHE A 96 15.73 -3.72 1.64
CA PHE A 96 14.96 -4.60 2.50
C PHE A 96 14.30 -3.84 3.65
N CYS A 97 13.02 -4.08 3.88
CA CYS A 97 12.28 -3.53 5.01
C CYS A 97 12.50 -4.37 6.28
N ARG A 98 12.74 -3.71 7.42
CA ARG A 98 12.74 -4.30 8.77
C ARG A 98 11.61 -3.72 9.61
N ASP A 99 11.29 -4.42 10.70
CA ASP A 99 10.21 -4.08 11.64
C ASP A 99 8.86 -3.89 10.94
N ILE A 100 8.38 -5.00 10.37
CA ILE A 100 7.20 -5.00 9.50
C ILE A 100 5.95 -5.30 10.33
N CYS A 101 4.91 -4.51 10.12
CA CYS A 101 3.57 -4.77 10.63
C CYS A 101 2.58 -4.84 9.47
N ALA A 102 1.91 -5.98 9.33
CA ALA A 102 0.82 -6.14 8.36
C ALA A 102 -0.33 -5.19 8.70
N ILE A 103 -0.89 -4.56 7.67
CA ILE A 103 -1.99 -3.59 7.82
C ILE A 103 -2.99 -3.74 6.67
N GLU A 104 -4.20 -3.23 6.91
CA GLU A 104 -5.19 -3.02 5.86
C GLU A 104 -5.05 -1.60 5.29
N MET A 105 -5.27 -1.49 3.97
CA MET A 105 -5.01 -0.22 3.26
C MET A 105 -5.99 0.88 3.65
N ASN A 106 -7.22 0.52 4.02
CA ASN A 106 -8.24 1.46 4.50
C ASN A 106 -7.78 2.23 5.75
N TRP A 107 -7.02 1.61 6.65
CA TRP A 107 -6.57 2.22 7.89
C TRP A 107 -5.68 3.45 7.65
N LEU A 108 -4.90 3.45 6.57
CA LEU A 108 -4.05 4.60 6.23
C LEU A 108 -4.86 5.84 5.88
N TYR A 109 -5.98 5.67 5.16
CA TYR A 109 -6.89 6.76 4.84
C TYR A 109 -7.66 7.26 6.07
N GLU A 110 -8.03 6.35 6.96
CA GLU A 110 -8.70 6.69 8.23
C GLU A 110 -7.78 7.43 9.21
N LEU A 111 -6.54 6.96 9.37
CA LEU A 111 -5.61 7.43 10.39
C LEU A 111 -4.81 8.65 9.95
N ALA A 112 -4.55 8.80 8.65
CA ALA A 112 -3.76 9.90 8.10
C ALA A 112 -4.38 10.49 6.81
N PRO A 113 -5.62 11.01 6.87
CA PRO A 113 -6.31 11.53 5.69
C PRO A 113 -5.51 12.63 4.99
N HIS A 114 -4.95 13.56 5.77
CA HIS A 114 -4.12 14.67 5.27
C HIS A 114 -2.88 14.25 4.46
N PHE A 115 -2.38 13.02 4.67
CA PHE A 115 -1.22 12.48 3.95
C PHE A 115 -1.63 11.77 2.66
N TYR A 116 -2.77 11.07 2.67
CA TYR A 116 -3.21 10.21 1.56
C TYR A 116 -4.20 10.89 0.59
N GLU A 117 -4.95 11.90 1.04
CA GLU A 117 -5.97 12.61 0.25
C GLU A 117 -5.38 13.48 -0.88
N LYS A 118 -4.13 13.94 -0.73
CA LYS A 118 -3.44 14.72 -1.79
C LYS A 118 -2.87 13.87 -2.92
N ARG A 119 -2.74 12.55 -2.73
CA ARG A 119 -2.07 11.66 -3.70
C ARG A 119 -3.04 11.12 -4.75
N THR A 120 -4.32 10.89 -4.40
CA THR A 120 -5.38 10.51 -5.35
C THR A 120 -5.58 11.52 -6.47
N ALA A 121 -5.34 12.81 -6.22
CA ALA A 121 -5.41 13.84 -7.26
C ALA A 121 -4.31 13.71 -8.34
N GLN A 122 -3.16 13.12 -8.00
CA GLN A 122 -2.04 12.93 -8.95
C GLN A 122 -2.10 11.56 -9.63
N ASP A 123 -2.48 10.51 -8.91
CA ASP A 123 -2.65 9.17 -9.46
C ASP A 123 -3.90 9.07 -10.36
N GLY A 124 -4.95 9.85 -10.09
CA GLY A 124 -6.12 9.97 -10.97
C GLY A 124 -5.80 10.57 -12.35
N ILE A 125 -4.64 11.23 -12.52
CA ILE A 125 -4.16 11.70 -13.83
C ILE A 125 -3.64 10.52 -14.65
N ARG A 126 -2.91 9.57 -14.03
CA ARG A 126 -2.41 8.37 -14.71
C ARG A 126 -3.57 7.48 -15.15
N ASP A 127 -4.59 7.31 -14.32
CA ASP A 127 -5.77 6.54 -14.66
C ASP A 127 -6.58 7.20 -15.78
N ASN A 128 -6.78 8.53 -15.74
CA ASN A 128 -7.46 9.23 -16.83
C ASN A 128 -6.66 9.20 -18.14
N GLN A 129 -5.34 9.34 -18.08
CA GLN A 129 -4.48 9.34 -19.27
C GLN A 129 -4.40 7.93 -19.90
N LEU A 130 -4.30 6.89 -19.08
CA LEU A 130 -4.34 5.49 -19.55
C LEU A 130 -5.71 5.14 -20.14
N MET A 131 -6.80 5.58 -19.50
CA MET A 131 -8.16 5.39 -20.02
C MET A 131 -8.38 6.15 -21.33
N GLN A 132 -7.78 7.34 -21.50
CA GLN A 132 -7.82 8.08 -22.76
C GLN A 132 -7.01 7.38 -23.86
N GLN A 133 -5.85 6.82 -23.52
CA GLN A 133 -5.03 6.03 -24.46
C GLN A 133 -5.71 4.73 -24.89
N LEU A 134 -6.32 3.98 -23.97
CA LEU A 134 -7.07 2.76 -24.29
C LEU A 134 -8.32 3.05 -25.14
N ARG A 135 -9.00 4.18 -24.89
CA ARG A 135 -10.11 4.65 -25.72
C ARG A 135 -9.63 5.06 -27.13
N ALA A 136 -8.49 5.74 -27.23
CA ALA A 136 -7.91 6.14 -28.51
C ALA A 136 -7.45 4.92 -29.34
N ALA A 137 -6.81 3.94 -28.69
CA ALA A 137 -6.35 2.71 -29.33
C ALA A 137 -7.52 1.82 -29.79
N ASN A 138 -8.60 1.71 -29.02
CA ASN A 138 -9.79 1.00 -29.48
C ASN A 138 -10.47 1.72 -30.66
N LYS A 139 -10.43 3.06 -30.71
CA LYS A 139 -11.03 3.84 -31.80
C LYS A 139 -10.30 3.65 -33.14
N SER A 140 -8.97 3.47 -33.14
CA SER A 140 -8.23 3.16 -34.37
C SER A 140 -8.52 1.76 -34.89
N VAL A 141 -8.64 0.76 -34.00
CA VAL A 141 -8.96 -0.63 -34.37
C VAL A 141 -10.34 -0.74 -35.04
N LEU A 142 -11.34 -0.01 -34.55
CA LEU A 142 -12.67 0.07 -35.17
C LEU A 142 -12.68 0.81 -36.53
N SER A 143 -11.69 1.65 -36.80
CA SER A 143 -11.58 2.37 -38.08
C SER A 143 -10.94 1.49 -39.16
N ASP A 144 -10.03 0.59 -38.76
CA ASP A 144 -9.39 -0.36 -39.66
C ASP A 144 -10.36 -1.46 -40.12
N GLU A 145 -11.25 -1.96 -39.25
CA GLU A 145 -12.27 -2.94 -39.66
C GLU A 145 -13.33 -2.38 -40.61
N GLN A 146 -13.72 -1.10 -40.46
CA GLN A 146 -14.65 -0.44 -41.40
C GLN A 146 -14.05 -0.24 -42.80
N SER A 147 -12.71 -0.28 -42.91
CA SER A 147 -12.00 -0.18 -44.18
C SER A 147 -11.97 -1.52 -44.94
N PHE A 148 -12.04 -2.65 -44.25
CA PHE A 148 -12.15 -3.98 -44.87
C PHE A 148 -13.55 -4.26 -45.43
N GLU A 149 -14.61 -3.77 -44.78
CA GLU A 149 -16.00 -3.87 -45.28
C GLU A 149 -16.27 -2.97 -46.50
N GLN A 150 -15.46 -1.92 -46.73
CA GLN A 150 -15.54 -1.13 -47.97
C GLN A 150 -14.81 -1.77 -49.16
N LEU A 151 -13.97 -2.79 -48.95
CA LEU A 151 -13.24 -3.48 -50.03
C LEU A 151 -13.97 -4.70 -50.61
N PHE A 152 -15.07 -5.15 -50.00
CA PHE A 152 -15.88 -6.27 -50.49
C PHE A 152 -17.23 -5.86 -51.11
N ASN A 153 -17.53 -4.56 -51.23
CA ASN A 153 -18.79 -4.09 -51.80
C ASN A 153 -18.63 -3.67 -53.28
N ILE A 154 -18.28 -4.64 -54.14
CA ILE A 154 -18.42 -4.57 -55.61
C ILE A 154 -19.65 -5.36 -56.01
#